data_AF-A0A6L5ELM6-F1
#
_entry.id   AF-A0A6L5ELM6-F1
#
_cell.length_a   1.000
_cell.length_b   1.000
_cell.length_c   1.000
_cell.angle_alpha   90.00
_cell.angle_beta   90.00
_cell.angle_gamma   90.00
#
_symmetry.space_group_name_H-M   'P 1'
#
loop_
_entity.id
_entity.type
_entity.pdbx_description
1 polymer ?
#
loop_
_entity_poly.entity_id
_entity_poly.type
_entity_poly.pdbx_seq_one_letter_code
_entity_poly.pdbx_strand_id
1 'polypeptide(L)'
;MAGSHRIEPEIHNGVSTLDEPSAAWGWHDIGFRATQISGWVCVLFLLGYNFGNHKGHVETIWLFTLAAVIAVGLLLHAFRPKLSQVRTLSAHNKPVGHKEPEWAYLQATLQGPYAELSDKELRALNIEPSRVEHLRALPQN
;
A
#
# COMPACT_ATOMS: atom_id res chain seq x y z
N MET A 1 -10.76 20.54 26.04
CA MET A 1 -10.61 19.93 24.71
C MET A 1 -9.11 19.79 24.43
N ALA A 2 -8.51 18.65 24.78
CA ALA A 2 -7.11 18.40 24.44
C ALA A 2 -7.04 18.08 22.94
N GLY A 3 -6.41 18.94 22.16
CA GLY A 3 -6.17 18.68 20.74
C GLY A 3 -5.31 17.42 20.61
N SER A 4 -5.77 16.45 19.83
CA SER A 4 -5.00 15.23 19.59
C SER A 4 -3.67 15.59 18.92
N HIS A 5 -2.54 15.24 19.53
CA HIS A 5 -1.19 15.33 18.93
C HIS A 5 -0.99 14.28 17.80
N ARG A 6 -1.99 14.06 16.96
CA ARG A 6 -1.86 13.26 15.75
C ARG A 6 -1.56 14.22 14.60
N ILE A 7 -0.40 14.01 13.99
CA ILE A 7 -0.05 14.65 12.72
C ILE A 7 -1.07 14.15 11.70
N GLU A 8 -1.88 15.06 11.16
CA GLU A 8 -2.80 14.70 10.08
C GLU A 8 -1.99 14.36 8.82
N PRO A 9 -2.22 13.19 8.20
CA PRO A 9 -1.55 12.85 6.95
C PRO A 9 -1.98 13.81 5.85
N GLU A 10 -1.06 14.60 5.36
CA GLU A 10 -1.21 15.33 4.10
C GLU A 10 -0.65 14.47 2.98
N ILE A 11 -1.31 14.48 1.83
CA ILE A 11 -0.90 13.69 0.65
C ILE A 11 -0.46 14.67 -0.44
N HIS A 12 0.83 14.62 -0.78
CA HIS A 12 1.46 15.45 -1.80
C HIS A 12 1.96 14.55 -2.92
N ASN A 13 1.49 14.76 -4.16
CA ASN A 13 1.87 13.96 -5.34
C ASN A 13 1.74 12.43 -5.13
N GLY A 14 0.77 12.00 -4.33
CA GLY A 14 0.54 10.58 -4.04
C GLY A 14 1.44 9.97 -2.98
N VAL A 15 2.28 10.76 -2.30
CA VAL A 15 3.10 10.37 -1.13
C VAL A 15 2.52 11.03 0.12
N SER A 16 2.39 10.28 1.22
CA SER A 16 1.89 10.81 2.50
C SER A 16 3.03 11.43 3.32
N THR A 17 2.75 12.52 4.03
CA THR A 17 3.66 13.07 5.05
C THR A 17 3.94 12.12 6.21
N LEU A 18 3.14 11.05 6.37
CA LEU A 18 3.42 9.97 7.31
C LEU A 18 4.50 8.99 6.80
N ASP A 19 4.53 8.75 5.48
CA ASP A 19 5.55 7.89 4.87
C ASP A 19 6.88 8.65 4.71
N GLU A 20 6.79 9.94 4.38
CA GLU A 20 7.95 10.80 4.13
C GLU A 20 7.66 12.26 4.54
N PRO A 21 8.33 12.80 5.58
CA PRO A 21 8.03 14.13 6.11
C PRO A 21 8.28 15.27 5.11
N SER A 22 9.18 15.09 4.14
CA SER A 22 9.42 16.04 3.05
C SER A 22 8.55 15.80 1.81
N ALA A 23 7.47 15.02 1.89
CA ALA A 23 6.52 14.84 0.80
C ALA A 23 6.04 16.18 0.21
N ALA A 24 5.86 17.21 1.05
CA ALA A 24 5.49 18.57 0.64
C ALA A 24 6.60 19.31 -0.14
N TRP A 25 7.87 18.99 0.06
CA TRP A 25 9.02 19.64 -0.62
C TRP A 25 9.35 19.00 -1.98
N GLY A 26 8.76 17.86 -2.31
CA GLY A 26 8.68 17.36 -3.70
C GLY A 26 9.87 16.57 -4.24
N TRP A 27 10.94 16.33 -3.46
CA TRP A 27 12.09 15.51 -3.91
C TRP A 27 11.77 14.01 -4.05
N HIS A 28 10.67 13.55 -3.45
CA HIS A 28 10.38 12.12 -3.29
C HIS A 28 9.52 11.51 -4.40
N ASP A 29 8.90 12.32 -5.25
CA ASP A 29 8.17 11.84 -6.43
C ASP A 29 8.86 12.33 -7.71
N ILE A 30 9.91 11.62 -8.12
CA ILE A 30 10.50 11.85 -9.44
C ILE A 30 9.51 11.32 -10.47
N GLY A 31 8.77 12.25 -11.08
CA GLY A 31 7.74 11.92 -12.05
C GLY A 31 8.28 11.09 -13.22
N PHE A 32 7.46 10.14 -13.68
CA PHE A 32 7.78 9.20 -14.78
C PHE A 32 8.43 9.86 -16.00
N ARG A 33 7.94 11.04 -16.41
CA ARG A 33 8.47 11.78 -17.57
C ARG A 33 9.89 12.29 -17.34
N ALA A 34 10.18 12.78 -16.14
CA ALA A 34 11.51 13.27 -15.79
C ALA A 34 12.52 12.12 -15.83
N THR A 35 12.19 10.98 -15.22
CA THR A 35 13.01 9.75 -15.27
C THR A 35 13.30 9.31 -16.70
N GLN A 36 12.28 9.29 -17.56
CA GLN A 36 12.44 8.90 -18.97
C GLN A 36 13.36 9.86 -19.74
N ILE A 37 13.17 11.17 -19.60
CA ILE A 37 13.99 12.17 -20.29
C ILE A 37 15.45 12.08 -19.83
N SER A 38 15.68 12.10 -18.51
CA SER A 38 17.04 12.03 -17.95
C SER A 38 17.75 10.74 -18.34
N GLY A 39 17.04 9.61 -18.35
CA GLY A 39 17.58 8.33 -18.77
C GLY A 39 17.99 8.32 -20.24
N TRP A 40 17.13 8.79 -21.16
CA TRP A 40 17.46 8.82 -22.59
C TRP A 40 18.57 9.82 -22.91
N VAL A 41 18.63 10.95 -22.20
CA VAL A 41 19.78 11.86 -22.28
C VAL A 41 21.06 11.12 -21.89
N CYS A 42 21.08 10.38 -20.78
CA CYS A 42 22.23 9.58 -20.37
C CYS A 42 22.67 8.56 -21.46
N VAL A 43 21.72 7.85 -22.07
CA VAL A 43 21.98 6.92 -23.18
C VAL A 43 22.65 7.64 -24.36
N LEU A 44 22.13 8.80 -24.77
CA LEU A 44 22.70 9.58 -25.88
C LEU A 44 24.13 10.03 -25.59
N PHE A 45 24.42 10.45 -24.35
CA PHE A 45 25.78 10.84 -23.94
C PHE A 45 26.75 9.65 -23.98
N LEU A 46 26.36 8.48 -23.47
CA LEU A 46 27.19 7.27 -23.53
C LEU A 46 27.50 6.85 -24.97
N LEU A 47 26.51 6.93 -25.86
CA LEU A 47 26.73 6.66 -27.28
C LEU A 47 27.64 7.73 -27.92
N GLY A 48 27.43 9.00 -27.57
CA GLY A 48 28.26 10.13 -28.01
C GLY A 48 29.73 9.98 -27.61
N TYR A 49 30.03 9.43 -26.44
CA TYR A 49 31.40 9.19 -25.99
C TYR A 49 32.17 8.17 -26.85
N ASN A 50 31.53 7.43 -27.75
CA ASN A 50 32.26 6.59 -28.72
C ASN A 50 32.96 7.41 -29.81
N PHE A 51 32.60 8.68 -29.99
CA PHE A 51 33.28 9.57 -30.93
C PHE A 51 34.44 10.29 -30.23
N GLY A 52 35.68 9.86 -30.52
CA GLY A 52 36.86 10.44 -29.88
C GLY A 52 38.14 9.67 -30.21
N ASN A 53 39.20 9.96 -29.45
CA ASN A 53 40.52 9.36 -29.64
C ASN A 53 40.65 7.99 -28.95
N HIS A 54 39.73 7.08 -29.25
CA HIS A 54 39.73 5.72 -28.70
C HIS A 54 40.61 4.80 -29.53
N LYS A 55 41.70 4.31 -28.95
CA LYS A 55 42.58 3.33 -29.63
C LYS A 55 42.24 1.88 -29.29
N GLY A 56 41.56 1.65 -28.17
CA GLY A 56 41.15 0.32 -27.71
C GLY A 56 39.64 0.15 -27.75
N HIS A 57 39.19 -1.08 -27.98
CA HIS A 57 37.76 -1.40 -28.07
C HIS A 57 37.11 -1.68 -26.70
N VAL A 58 37.91 -1.83 -25.64
CA VAL A 58 37.40 -2.15 -24.29
C VAL A 58 36.43 -1.06 -23.82
N GLU A 59 36.80 0.22 -23.98
CA GLU A 59 35.94 1.34 -23.61
C GLU A 59 34.64 1.36 -24.43
N THR A 60 34.75 1.21 -25.75
CA THR A 60 33.58 1.10 -26.65
C THR A 60 32.61 0.01 -26.22
N ILE A 61 33.12 -1.19 -25.89
CA ILE A 61 32.29 -2.30 -25.42
C ILE A 61 31.54 -1.92 -24.14
N TRP A 62 32.21 -1.29 -23.17
CA TRP A 62 31.58 -0.86 -21.93
C TRP A 62 30.54 0.24 -22.14
N LEU A 63 30.84 1.25 -22.96
CA LEU A 63 29.91 2.34 -23.29
C LEU A 63 28.63 1.79 -23.94
N PHE A 64 28.76 0.89 -24.93
CA PHE A 64 27.61 0.25 -25.56
C PHE A 64 26.84 -0.65 -24.59
N THR A 65 27.53 -1.41 -23.75
CA THR A 65 26.88 -2.31 -22.79
C THR A 65 26.05 -1.51 -21.77
N LEU A 66 26.62 -0.46 -21.19
CA LEU A 66 25.92 0.40 -20.24
C LEU A 66 24.75 1.13 -20.90
N ALA A 67 24.94 1.66 -22.12
CA ALA A 67 23.87 2.30 -22.88
C ALA A 67 22.71 1.32 -23.14
N ALA A 68 23.01 0.08 -23.51
CA ALA A 68 22.00 -0.96 -23.75
C ALA A 68 21.24 -1.32 -22.47
N VAL A 69 21.93 -1.51 -21.34
CA VAL A 69 21.31 -1.84 -20.05
C VAL A 69 20.35 -0.72 -19.62
N ILE A 70 20.77 0.53 -19.71
CA ILE A 70 19.92 1.69 -19.35
C ILE A 70 18.73 1.78 -20.31
N ALA A 71 18.95 1.67 -21.62
CA ALA A 71 17.88 1.73 -22.62
C ALA A 71 16.82 0.63 -22.39
N VAL A 72 17.24 -0.62 -22.14
CA VAL A 72 16.33 -1.72 -21.81
C VAL A 72 15.56 -1.42 -20.53
N GLY A 73 16.24 -0.94 -19.48
CA GLY A 73 15.58 -0.54 -18.23
C GLY A 73 14.51 0.54 -18.44
N LEU A 74 14.79 1.53 -19.29
CA LEU A 74 13.83 2.59 -19.64
C LEU A 74 12.65 2.08 -20.46
N LEU A 75 12.87 1.16 -21.39
CA LEU A 75 11.80 0.51 -22.15
C LEU A 75 10.91 -0.32 -21.22
N LEU A 76 11.49 -1.13 -20.34
CA LEU A 76 10.75 -1.87 -19.33
C LEU A 76 9.95 -0.95 -18.40
N HIS A 77 10.55 0.18 -17.99
CA HIS A 77 9.85 1.20 -17.22
C HIS A 77 8.71 1.83 -18.04
N ALA A 78 8.94 2.14 -19.31
CA ALA A 78 7.98 2.78 -20.21
C ALA A 78 6.75 1.91 -20.46
N PHE A 79 6.97 0.62 -20.66
CA PHE A 79 5.95 -0.38 -20.97
C PHE A 79 5.48 -1.16 -19.74
N ARG A 80 5.85 -0.73 -18.53
CA ARG A 80 5.39 -1.38 -17.30
C ARG A 80 3.86 -1.39 -17.29
N PRO A 81 3.22 -2.56 -17.16
CA PRO A 81 1.77 -2.60 -17.09
C PRO A 81 1.33 -1.80 -15.87
N LYS A 82 0.38 -0.88 -16.07
CA LYS A 82 -0.31 -0.21 -14.97
C LYS A 82 -1.25 -1.22 -14.34
N LEU A 83 -0.69 -2.10 -13.48
CA LEU A 83 -1.51 -2.98 -12.66
C LEU A 83 -2.40 -2.08 -11.81
N SER A 84 -3.71 -2.36 -11.80
CA SER A 84 -4.62 -1.66 -10.91
C SER A 84 -4.17 -1.95 -9.48
N GLN A 85 -3.52 -1.00 -8.84
CA GLN A 85 -3.23 -1.10 -7.43
C GLN A 85 -4.58 -1.06 -6.73
N VAL A 86 -5.08 -2.22 -6.29
CA VAL A 86 -6.35 -2.31 -5.55
C VAL A 86 -6.12 -1.59 -4.23
N ARG A 87 -6.42 -0.28 -4.21
CA ARG A 87 -6.32 0.56 -3.01
C ARG A 87 -7.53 0.41 -2.08
N THR A 88 -8.47 -0.46 -2.44
CA THR A 88 -9.58 -0.81 -1.59
C THR A 88 -9.17 -2.02 -0.74
N LEU A 89 -8.71 -1.77 0.49
CA LEU A 89 -8.90 -2.74 1.57
C LEU A 89 -10.40 -2.79 1.86
N SER A 90 -11.18 -3.34 0.93
CA SER A 90 -12.55 -3.70 1.24
C SER A 90 -12.45 -4.88 2.21
N ALA A 91 -13.12 -4.79 3.36
CA ALA A 91 -13.25 -5.90 4.33
C ALA A 91 -13.86 -7.18 3.72
N HIS A 92 -14.19 -7.15 2.43
CA HIS A 92 -14.67 -8.27 1.61
C HIS A 92 -13.58 -9.20 1.09
N ASN A 93 -12.28 -8.93 1.29
CA ASN A 93 -11.25 -9.91 0.96
C ASN A 93 -11.22 -11.02 2.01
N LYS A 94 -12.17 -11.95 1.91
CA LYS A 94 -12.29 -13.12 2.77
C LYS A 94 -11.43 -14.25 2.18
N PRO A 95 -10.69 -15.02 3.01
CA PRO A 95 -9.86 -16.11 2.50
C PRO A 95 -10.72 -17.15 1.79
N VAL A 96 -10.12 -17.87 0.83
CA VAL A 96 -10.79 -18.96 0.09
C VAL A 96 -11.37 -19.96 1.09
N GLY A 97 -12.69 -20.17 1.02
CA GLY A 97 -13.42 -21.07 1.93
C GLY A 97 -14.00 -20.41 3.19
N HIS A 98 -13.85 -19.10 3.38
CA HIS A 98 -14.56 -18.38 4.45
C HIS A 98 -16.08 -18.48 4.25
N LYS A 99 -16.76 -19.04 5.24
CA LYS A 99 -18.22 -19.01 5.34
C LYS A 99 -18.60 -17.96 6.36
N GLU A 100 -19.45 -17.03 5.96
CA GLU A 100 -19.97 -16.05 6.90
C GLU A 100 -20.80 -16.74 7.98
N PRO A 101 -20.59 -16.40 9.27
CA PRO A 101 -21.53 -16.78 10.30
C PRO A 101 -22.92 -16.23 9.98
N GLU A 102 -23.97 -16.99 10.28
CA GLU A 102 -25.34 -16.51 10.21
C GLU A 102 -25.60 -15.51 11.33
N TRP A 103 -25.18 -14.25 11.11
CA TRP A 103 -25.17 -13.19 12.11
C TRP A 103 -26.55 -12.96 12.74
N ALA A 104 -27.61 -12.97 11.92
CA ALA A 104 -28.98 -12.81 12.41
C ALA A 104 -29.39 -13.94 13.36
N TYR A 105 -29.05 -15.18 13.02
CA TYR A 105 -29.33 -16.34 13.86
C TYR A 105 -28.52 -16.30 15.16
N LEU A 106 -27.21 -16.04 15.07
CA LEU A 106 -26.32 -15.97 16.22
C LEU A 106 -26.70 -14.82 17.17
N GLN A 107 -27.12 -13.67 16.63
CA GLN A 107 -27.61 -12.55 17.42
C GLN A 107 -28.93 -12.90 18.11
N ALA A 108 -29.89 -13.49 17.38
CA ALA A 108 -31.19 -13.86 17.93
C ALA A 108 -31.11 -14.95 19.01
N THR A 109 -30.14 -15.86 18.89
CA THR A 109 -29.91 -16.96 19.84
C THR A 109 -28.86 -16.64 20.91
N LEU A 110 -28.23 -15.47 20.83
CA LEU A 110 -27.11 -15.04 21.68
C LEU A 110 -25.94 -16.05 21.72
N GLN A 111 -25.57 -16.58 20.55
CA GLN A 111 -24.52 -17.60 20.39
C GLN A 111 -23.27 -17.05 19.68
N GLY A 112 -22.17 -17.81 19.74
CA GLY A 112 -20.90 -17.44 19.11
C GLY A 112 -20.35 -16.14 19.69
N PRO A 113 -19.99 -15.14 18.86
CA PRO A 113 -19.48 -13.86 19.35
C PRO A 113 -20.43 -13.13 20.31
N TYR A 114 -21.74 -13.37 20.21
CA TYR A 114 -22.74 -12.74 21.09
C TYR A 114 -22.79 -13.36 22.49
N ALA A 115 -22.34 -14.61 22.65
CA ALA A 115 -22.27 -15.29 23.95
C ALA A 115 -21.14 -14.74 24.85
N GLU A 116 -20.18 -14.05 24.23
CA GLU A 116 -19.01 -13.45 24.88
C GLU A 116 -19.20 -11.95 25.18
N LEU A 117 -20.40 -11.40 24.99
CA LEU A 117 -20.66 -9.98 25.27
C LEU A 117 -20.60 -9.68 26.77
N SER A 118 -20.00 -8.53 27.08
CA SER A 118 -20.02 -7.94 28.41
C SER A 118 -21.40 -7.38 28.75
N ASP A 119 -21.67 -7.19 30.04
CA ASP A 119 -22.94 -6.65 30.53
C ASP A 119 -23.27 -5.27 29.93
N LYS A 120 -22.24 -4.44 29.71
CA LYS A 120 -22.40 -3.12 29.10
C LYS A 120 -22.82 -3.23 27.63
N GLU A 121 -22.27 -4.19 26.91
CA GLU A 121 -22.59 -4.42 25.49
C GLU A 121 -23.99 -5.03 25.33
N LEU A 122 -24.38 -5.95 26.21
CA LEU A 122 -25.75 -6.47 26.25
C LEU A 122 -26.77 -5.36 26.49
N ARG A 123 -26.53 -4.49 27.47
CA ARG A 123 -27.42 -3.34 27.71
C ARG A 123 -27.45 -2.37 26.53
N ALA A 124 -26.35 -2.20 25.81
CA ALA A 124 -26.32 -1.39 24.58
C ALA A 124 -27.21 -1.98 23.46
N LEU A 125 -27.43 -3.30 23.48
CA LEU A 125 -28.38 -3.99 22.61
C LEU A 125 -29.81 -4.04 23.21
N ASN A 126 -30.06 -3.34 24.32
CA ASN A 126 -31.31 -3.40 25.08
C ASN A 126 -31.64 -4.80 25.60
N ILE A 127 -30.63 -5.62 25.91
CA ILE A 127 -30.76 -6.94 26.51
C ILE A 127 -30.31 -6.85 27.97
N GLU A 128 -31.18 -7.22 28.90
CA GLU A 128 -30.81 -7.29 30.31
C GLU A 128 -29.90 -8.50 30.56
N PRO A 129 -28.69 -8.32 31.12
CA PRO A 129 -27.73 -9.42 31.32
C PRO A 129 -28.32 -10.60 32.11
N SER A 130 -29.12 -10.30 33.14
CA SER A 130 -29.75 -11.32 34.01
C SER A 130 -30.69 -12.27 33.25
N ARG A 131 -31.32 -11.81 32.17
CA ARG A 131 -32.25 -12.60 31.36
C ARG A 131 -31.55 -13.70 30.56
N VAL A 132 -30.28 -13.47 30.20
CA VAL A 132 -29.53 -14.32 29.28
C VAL A 132 -28.34 -15.01 29.93
N GLU A 133 -28.21 -14.95 31.26
CA GLU A 133 -27.08 -15.55 31.99
C GLU A 133 -26.80 -17.00 31.62
N HIS A 134 -27.84 -17.81 31.44
CA HIS A 134 -27.75 -19.22 31.09
C HIS A 134 -27.21 -19.49 29.67
N LEU A 135 -27.14 -18.47 28.80
CA LEU A 135 -26.64 -18.58 27.43
C LEU A 135 -25.20 -18.07 27.26
N ARG A 136 -24.61 -17.50 28.33
CA ARG A 136 -23.32 -16.82 28.27
C ARG A 136 -22.16 -17.78 28.46
N ALA A 137 -21.05 -17.47 27.78
CA ALA A 137 -19.79 -18.20 27.95
C ALA A 137 -18.89 -17.58 29.04
N LEU A 138 -19.06 -16.30 29.37
CA LEU A 138 -18.25 -15.58 30.36
C LEU A 138 -18.75 -15.80 31.80
N PRO A 139 -17.84 -15.92 32.79
CA PRO A 139 -18.21 -15.94 34.20
C PRO A 139 -18.81 -14.59 34.62
N GLN A 140 -19.79 -14.63 35.53
CA GLN A 140 -20.48 -13.46 36.07
C GLN A 140 -19.48 -12.59 36.86
N ASN A 141 -19.36 -11.30 36.50
CA ASN A 141 -18.59 -10.28 37.23
C ASN A 141 -19.51 -9.15 37.71
#